data_AF-A0A2P4UJK7-F1
#
_entry.id   AF-A0A2P4UJK7-F1
#
_cell.length_a   1.000
_cell.length_b   1.000
_cell.length_c   1.000
_cell.angle_alpha   90.00
_cell.angle_beta   90.00
_cell.angle_gamma   90.00
#
_symmetry.space_group_name_H-M   'P 1'
#
loop_
_entity.id
_entity.type
_entity.pdbx_description
1 polymer ?
#
loop_
_entity_poly.entity_id
_entity_poly.type
_entity_poly.pdbx_seq_one_letter_code
_entity_poly.pdbx_strand_id
1 'polypeptide(L)'
;MLSVRGAGRYATAVALKAGLDAEQIARRLREIDGVLDVQGDGMLVITVDPARVVTGAIGEGAAFGRADVPRMGWDDRPRTWQNPGFVVRYAYARAVWTERWAAEAGVRAGEPRVEAEAEQCFAEHLADLPGRAAQAEREQDPRPFAFCLERLAAAYHDVHERCPALPMGDSKPGAAHASRVTLARAARVALGNGLTMLGETPRERI
;
A
#
# COMPACT_ATOMS: atom_id res chain seq x y z
N MET A 1 8.54 15.68 3.14
CA MET A 1 7.26 15.00 3.33
C MET A 1 6.65 14.84 1.95
N LEU A 2 6.54 13.60 1.49
CA LEU A 2 5.82 13.27 0.26
C LEU A 2 4.32 13.41 0.55
N SER A 3 3.57 13.98 -0.38
CA SER A 3 2.11 14.13 -0.33
C SER A 3 1.55 13.61 -1.64
N VAL A 4 0.67 12.60 -1.58
CA VAL A 4 0.03 12.02 -2.76
C VAL A 4 -0.88 13.04 -3.44
N ARG A 5 -0.79 13.10 -4.77
CA ARG A 5 -1.57 13.98 -5.64
C ARG A 5 -2.45 13.22 -6.64
N GLY A 6 -2.54 11.90 -6.53
CA GLY A 6 -3.31 11.00 -7.40
C GLY A 6 -2.50 9.79 -7.85
N ALA A 7 -3.06 8.98 -8.77
CA ALA A 7 -2.53 7.67 -9.16
C ALA A 7 -1.05 7.72 -9.54
N GLY A 8 -0.21 7.14 -8.69
CA GLY A 8 1.25 7.10 -8.88
C GLY A 8 1.94 8.46 -8.78
N ARG A 9 1.27 9.56 -8.39
CA ARG A 9 1.86 10.91 -8.35
C ARG A 9 2.12 11.37 -6.92
N TYR A 10 3.39 11.56 -6.58
CA TYR A 10 3.86 11.95 -5.25
C TYR A 10 4.53 13.31 -5.30
N ALA A 11 4.05 14.28 -4.52
CA ALA A 11 4.66 15.60 -4.42
C ALA A 11 5.60 15.68 -3.21
N THR A 12 6.83 16.15 -3.39
CA THR A 12 7.80 16.36 -2.30
C THR A 12 8.44 17.73 -2.37
N ALA A 13 8.47 18.44 -1.24
CA ALA A 13 9.20 19.70 -1.09
C ALA A 13 10.66 19.47 -0.65
N VAL A 14 11.24 18.30 -0.94
CA VAL A 14 12.59 17.92 -0.46
C VAL A 14 13.65 18.90 -0.98
N ALA A 15 13.59 19.28 -2.25
CA ALA A 15 14.53 20.23 -2.84
C ALA A 15 14.46 21.59 -2.11
N LEU A 16 13.23 22.11 -1.96
CA LEU A 16 12.99 23.36 -1.25
C LEU A 16 13.45 23.33 0.22
N LYS A 17 13.12 22.27 0.96
CA LYS A 17 13.45 22.16 2.39
C LYS A 17 14.93 21.95 2.65
N ALA A 18 15.62 21.26 1.75
CA ALA A 18 17.05 20.97 1.88
C ALA A 18 17.94 22.04 1.23
N GLY A 19 17.36 23.05 0.56
CA GLY A 19 18.12 24.05 -0.19
C GLY A 19 18.93 23.44 -1.34
N LEU A 20 18.45 22.33 -1.90
CA LEU A 20 19.13 21.57 -2.95
C LEU A 20 18.59 21.94 -4.33
N ASP A 21 19.43 21.78 -5.35
CA ASP A 21 19.03 21.97 -6.75
C ASP A 21 17.96 20.92 -7.13
N ALA A 22 16.75 21.42 -7.42
CA ALA A 22 15.60 20.60 -7.76
C ALA A 22 15.83 19.79 -9.04
N GLU A 23 16.53 20.32 -10.04
CA GLU A 23 16.78 19.60 -11.30
C GLU A 23 17.86 18.54 -11.12
N GLN A 24 18.85 18.77 -10.26
CA GLN A 24 19.83 17.75 -9.91
C GLN A 24 19.17 16.56 -9.18
N ILE A 25 18.23 16.84 -8.26
CA ILE A 25 17.44 15.81 -7.59
C ILE A 25 16.53 15.11 -8.61
N ALA A 26 15.82 15.86 -9.46
CA ALA A 26 14.91 15.30 -10.45
C ALA A 26 15.63 14.34 -11.40
N ARG A 27 16.85 14.70 -11.86
CA ARG A 27 17.66 13.83 -12.71
C ARG A 27 17.98 12.49 -12.06
N ARG A 28 18.41 12.50 -10.79
CA ARG A 28 18.67 11.27 -10.02
C ARG A 28 17.40 10.44 -9.82
N LEU A 29 16.27 11.08 -9.57
CA LEU A 29 14.99 10.40 -9.40
C LEU A 29 14.53 9.73 -10.71
N ARG A 30 14.75 10.36 -11.87
CA ARG A 30 14.43 9.77 -13.18
C ARG A 30 15.26 8.53 -13.52
N GLU A 31 16.41 8.33 -12.86
CA GLU A 31 17.25 7.14 -13.01
C GLU A 31 16.76 5.94 -12.16
N ILE A 32 15.82 6.16 -11.24
CA ILE A 32 15.26 5.10 -10.38
C ILE A 32 14.24 4.29 -11.19
N ASP A 33 14.45 2.97 -11.23
CA ASP A 33 13.51 2.04 -11.85
C ASP A 33 12.10 2.20 -11.27
N GLY A 34 11.10 2.32 -12.16
CA GLY A 34 9.71 2.58 -11.79
C GLY A 34 9.31 4.04 -11.67
N VAL A 35 10.24 5.01 -11.69
CA VAL A 35 9.90 6.43 -11.86
C VAL A 35 9.61 6.71 -13.33
N LEU A 36 8.37 7.10 -13.62
CA LEU A 36 7.89 7.41 -14.97
C LEU A 36 8.12 8.86 -15.37
N ASP A 37 8.02 9.78 -14.41
CA ASP A 37 8.21 11.21 -14.67
C ASP A 37 8.57 11.97 -13.39
N VAL A 38 9.29 13.09 -13.52
CA VAL A 38 9.56 14.02 -12.41
C VAL A 38 9.44 15.45 -12.91
N GLN A 39 8.51 16.20 -12.32
CA GLN A 39 8.20 17.59 -12.67
C GLN A 39 8.39 18.51 -11.47
N GLY A 40 8.64 19.80 -11.73
CA GLY A 40 8.70 20.85 -10.71
C GLY A 40 10.11 21.38 -10.44
N ASP A 41 10.18 22.58 -9.88
CA ASP A 41 11.39 23.39 -9.66
C ASP A 41 11.69 23.67 -8.17
N GLY A 42 10.87 23.11 -7.27
CA GLY A 42 11.07 23.16 -5.82
C GLY A 42 10.17 22.18 -5.06
N MET A 43 8.91 22.08 -5.49
CA MET A 43 8.03 20.96 -5.16
C MET A 43 8.05 19.96 -6.31
N LEU A 44 8.78 18.85 -6.13
CA LEU A 44 8.90 17.81 -7.14
C LEU A 44 7.67 16.91 -7.12
N VAL A 45 7.00 16.74 -8.26
CA VAL A 45 5.95 15.75 -8.47
C VAL A 45 6.56 14.57 -9.21
N ILE A 46 6.62 13.43 -8.54
CA ILE A 46 7.19 12.18 -9.02
C ILE A 46 6.04 11.29 -9.45
N THR A 47 6.03 10.86 -10.70
CA THR A 47 5.12 9.83 -11.19
C THR A 47 5.83 8.49 -11.12
N VAL A 48 5.26 7.51 -10.43
CA VAL A 48 5.78 6.15 -10.26
C VAL A 48 4.77 5.19 -10.85
N ASP A 49 5.26 4.15 -11.53
CA ASP A 49 4.45 3.05 -12.02
C ASP A 49 3.76 2.32 -10.85
N PRO A 50 2.42 2.32 -10.77
CA PRO A 50 1.70 1.63 -9.70
C PRO A 50 2.00 0.13 -9.63
N ALA A 51 2.27 -0.53 -10.75
CA ALA A 51 2.66 -1.94 -10.78
C ALA A 51 4.03 -2.16 -10.09
N ARG A 52 4.94 -1.18 -10.20
CA ARG A 52 6.24 -1.20 -9.51
C ARG A 52 6.11 -1.02 -8.01
N VAL A 53 5.18 -0.19 -7.54
CA VAL A 53 4.88 -0.08 -6.11
C VAL A 53 4.42 -1.44 -5.55
N VAL A 54 3.51 -2.12 -6.26
CA VAL A 54 2.98 -3.42 -5.86
C VAL A 54 4.07 -4.50 -5.84
N THR A 55 4.86 -4.60 -6.92
CA THR A 55 5.94 -5.60 -7.00
C THR A 55 7.07 -5.29 -6.01
N GLY A 56 7.40 -4.01 -5.80
CA GLY A 56 8.38 -3.56 -4.80
C GLY A 56 7.98 -3.99 -3.39
N ALA A 57 6.73 -3.72 -2.99
CA ALA A 57 6.24 -4.14 -1.68
C ALA A 57 6.35 -5.65 -1.45
N ILE A 58 6.02 -6.46 -2.47
CA ILE A 58 6.13 -7.92 -2.40
C ILE A 58 7.60 -8.36 -2.36
N GLY A 59 8.47 -7.74 -3.16
CA GLY A 59 9.90 -8.05 -3.25
C GLY A 59 10.66 -7.72 -1.96
N GLU A 60 10.34 -6.58 -1.33
CA GLU A 60 10.88 -6.20 -0.02
C GLU A 60 10.33 -7.07 1.12
N GLY A 61 9.08 -7.53 1.00
CA GLY A 61 8.46 -8.45 1.95
C GLY A 61 8.48 -7.87 3.37
N ALA A 62 9.13 -8.55 4.31
CA ALA A 62 9.21 -8.10 5.71
C ALA A 62 10.00 -6.78 5.90
N ALA A 63 10.80 -6.37 4.92
CA ALA A 63 11.52 -5.10 4.96
C ALA A 63 10.64 -3.91 4.50
N PHE A 64 9.53 -4.17 3.81
CA PHE A 64 8.71 -3.12 3.23
C PHE A 64 8.16 -2.16 4.29
N GLY A 65 8.53 -0.89 4.18
CA GLY A 65 8.09 0.18 5.08
C GLY A 65 8.57 0.05 6.52
N ARG A 66 9.58 -0.78 6.80
CA ARG A 66 10.11 -1.01 8.15
C ARG A 66 10.64 0.29 8.77
N ALA A 67 10.16 0.62 9.98
CA ALA A 67 10.62 1.72 10.81
C ALA A 67 10.34 1.41 12.30
N ASP A 68 11.06 2.06 13.22
CA ASP A 68 10.82 1.93 14.66
C ASP A 68 9.67 2.84 15.13
N VAL A 69 8.44 2.49 14.73
CA VAL A 69 7.21 3.20 15.10
C VAL A 69 6.86 2.92 16.58
N PRO A 70 6.48 3.94 17.39
CA PRO A 70 6.02 3.70 18.75
C PRO A 70 4.80 2.78 18.79
N ARG A 71 4.78 1.85 19.73
CA ARG A 71 3.61 0.97 19.92
C ARG A 71 2.41 1.77 20.40
N MET A 72 1.22 1.35 20.00
CA MET A 72 -0.03 1.93 20.50
C MET A 72 -1.05 0.84 20.81
N GLY A 73 -1.91 1.08 21.80
CA GLY A 73 -3.10 0.27 21.98
C GLY A 73 -4.10 0.60 20.87
N TRP A 74 -4.51 -0.41 20.10
CA TRP A 74 -5.49 -0.21 19.02
C TRP A 74 -6.61 -1.25 19.11
N ASP A 75 -7.65 -0.94 19.88
CA ASP A 75 -8.74 -1.88 20.13
C ASP A 75 -9.46 -2.30 18.83
N ASP A 76 -9.79 -3.59 18.70
CA ASP A 76 -10.58 -4.14 17.60
C ASP A 76 -12.06 -4.33 17.98
N ARG A 77 -12.46 -3.95 19.20
CA ARG A 77 -13.84 -4.05 19.68
C ARG A 77 -14.55 -2.68 19.78
N PRO A 78 -15.87 -2.63 19.48
CA PRO A 78 -16.64 -3.67 18.81
C PRO A 78 -16.17 -3.88 17.36
N ARG A 79 -16.36 -5.09 16.82
CA ARG A 79 -15.94 -5.48 15.46
C ARG A 79 -16.93 -4.97 14.43
N THR A 80 -16.87 -3.67 14.17
CA THR A 80 -17.75 -2.97 13.22
C THR A 80 -16.93 -2.13 12.25
N TRP A 81 -17.52 -1.80 11.09
CA TRP A 81 -16.90 -0.90 10.10
C TRP A 81 -16.60 0.51 10.62
N GLN A 82 -17.15 0.90 11.77
CA GLN A 82 -16.85 2.18 12.42
C GLN A 82 -15.61 2.11 13.32
N ASN A 83 -15.09 0.91 13.62
CA ASN A 83 -13.88 0.72 14.40
C ASN A 83 -12.67 0.54 13.47
N PRO A 84 -11.74 1.51 13.41
CA PRO A 84 -10.60 1.42 12.51
C PRO A 84 -9.66 0.26 12.83
N GLY A 85 -9.51 -0.10 14.12
CA GLY A 85 -8.69 -1.22 14.54
C GLY A 85 -9.23 -2.56 14.05
N PHE A 86 -10.55 -2.70 13.94
CA PHE A 86 -11.17 -3.86 13.30
C PHE A 86 -10.98 -3.83 11.79
N VAL A 87 -11.29 -2.70 11.13
CA VAL A 87 -11.22 -2.56 9.67
C VAL A 87 -9.83 -2.93 9.14
N VAL A 88 -8.77 -2.40 9.75
CA VAL A 88 -7.39 -2.66 9.33
C VAL A 88 -7.01 -4.13 9.48
N ARG A 89 -7.34 -4.75 10.61
CA ARG A 89 -7.06 -6.18 10.82
C ARG A 89 -7.90 -7.04 9.86
N TYR A 90 -9.15 -6.68 9.61
CA TYR A 90 -10.02 -7.41 8.71
C TYR A 90 -9.54 -7.34 7.25
N ALA A 91 -9.01 -6.19 6.80
CA ALA A 91 -8.34 -6.09 5.51
C ALA A 91 -7.16 -7.07 5.39
N TYR A 92 -6.32 -7.19 6.42
CA TYR A 92 -5.23 -8.16 6.44
C TYR A 92 -5.74 -9.61 6.34
N ALA A 93 -6.72 -10.00 7.16
CA ALA A 93 -7.29 -11.35 7.12
C ALA A 93 -7.94 -11.67 5.76
N ARG A 94 -8.67 -10.70 5.19
CA ARG A 94 -9.29 -10.79 3.86
C ARG A 94 -8.23 -10.96 2.77
N ALA A 95 -7.08 -10.29 2.86
CA ALA A 95 -5.97 -10.47 1.92
C ALA A 95 -5.40 -11.89 1.99
N VAL A 96 -5.16 -12.41 3.20
CA VAL A 96 -4.71 -13.79 3.42
C VAL A 96 -5.68 -14.81 2.82
N TRP A 97 -6.98 -14.65 3.07
CA TRP A 97 -7.99 -15.58 2.53
C TRP A 97 -8.17 -15.46 1.03
N THR A 98 -8.03 -14.26 0.48
CA THR A 98 -8.08 -14.05 -0.97
C THR A 98 -6.99 -14.85 -1.68
N GLU A 99 -5.75 -14.83 -1.17
CA GLU A 99 -4.66 -15.65 -1.72
C GLU A 99 -4.95 -17.16 -1.61
N ARG A 100 -5.53 -17.60 -0.49
CA ARG A 100 -5.89 -19.02 -0.26
C ARG A 100 -6.97 -19.49 -1.22
N TRP A 101 -8.09 -18.78 -1.28
CA TRP A 101 -9.21 -19.12 -2.16
C TRP A 101 -8.83 -19.02 -3.63
N ALA A 102 -7.95 -18.08 -3.99
CA ALA A 102 -7.44 -17.98 -5.35
C ALA A 102 -6.66 -19.24 -5.72
N ALA A 103 -5.77 -19.71 -4.83
CA ALA A 103 -5.03 -20.94 -5.05
C ALA A 103 -5.95 -22.17 -5.18
N GLU A 104 -6.99 -22.26 -4.34
CA GLU A 104 -8.02 -23.32 -4.41
C GLU A 104 -8.81 -23.27 -5.73
N ALA A 105 -9.09 -22.07 -6.24
CA ALA A 105 -9.74 -21.84 -7.53
C ALA A 105 -8.79 -21.95 -8.74
N GLY A 106 -7.52 -22.34 -8.53
CA GLY A 106 -6.51 -22.47 -9.57
C GLY A 106 -5.98 -21.14 -10.13
N VAL A 107 -6.25 -20.03 -9.47
CA VAL A 107 -5.74 -18.70 -9.82
C VAL A 107 -4.42 -18.45 -9.08
N ARG A 108 -3.33 -18.34 -9.82
CA ARG A 108 -2.03 -17.95 -9.25
C ARG A 108 -1.82 -16.45 -9.41
N ALA A 109 -1.01 -15.87 -8.51
CA ALA A 109 -0.53 -14.51 -8.66
C ALA A 109 0.19 -14.33 -10.00
N GLY A 110 -0.08 -13.21 -10.68
CA GLY A 110 0.49 -12.87 -11.98
C GLY A 110 1.03 -11.44 -12.02
N GLU A 111 1.34 -10.96 -13.21
CA GLU A 111 1.80 -9.59 -13.42
C GLU A 111 0.73 -8.58 -12.95
N PRO A 112 1.05 -7.64 -12.03
CA PRO A 112 0.07 -6.67 -11.58
C PRO A 112 -0.22 -5.66 -12.70
N ARG A 113 -1.50 -5.54 -13.00
CA ARG A 113 -2.10 -4.55 -13.89
C ARG A 113 -3.00 -3.69 -13.02
N VAL A 114 -2.56 -2.47 -12.75
CA VAL A 114 -3.27 -1.50 -11.92
C VAL A 114 -4.06 -0.58 -12.86
N GLU A 115 -5.27 -1.00 -13.20
CA GLU A 115 -6.06 -0.38 -14.27
C GLU A 115 -7.30 0.30 -13.72
N ALA A 116 -8.00 -0.34 -12.77
CA ALA A 116 -9.20 0.23 -12.18
C ALA A 116 -8.90 1.32 -11.16
N GLU A 117 -9.82 2.28 -10.98
CA GLU A 117 -9.68 3.38 -10.02
C GLU A 117 -9.41 2.88 -8.59
N ALA A 118 -10.09 1.81 -8.16
CA ALA A 118 -9.86 1.19 -6.85
C ALA A 118 -8.44 0.60 -6.73
N GLU A 119 -7.94 -0.03 -7.79
CA GLU A 119 -6.60 -0.61 -7.84
C GLU A 119 -5.53 0.50 -7.78
N GLN A 120 -5.77 1.63 -8.47
CA GLN A 120 -4.91 2.81 -8.45
C GLN A 120 -4.87 3.46 -7.06
N CYS A 121 -6.04 3.68 -6.45
CA CYS A 121 -6.15 4.23 -5.10
C CYS A 121 -5.42 3.36 -4.06
N PHE A 122 -5.53 2.03 -4.18
CA PHE A 122 -4.76 1.11 -3.33
C PHE A 122 -3.24 1.28 -3.54
N ALA A 123 -2.78 1.33 -4.79
CA ALA A 123 -1.35 1.49 -5.09
C ALA A 123 -0.80 2.84 -4.57
N GLU A 124 -1.59 3.91 -4.61
CA GLU A 124 -1.23 5.19 -4.01
C GLU A 124 -0.98 5.09 -2.50
N HIS A 125 -1.92 4.48 -1.77
CA HIS A 125 -1.78 4.29 -0.33
C HIS A 125 -0.67 3.32 0.06
N LEU A 126 -0.42 2.33 -0.80
CA LEU A 126 0.68 1.40 -0.62
C LEU A 126 2.03 2.13 -0.68
N ALA A 127 2.23 3.01 -1.65
CA ALA A 127 3.48 3.77 -1.79
C ALA A 127 3.69 4.84 -0.71
N ASP A 128 2.60 5.36 -0.13
CA ASP A 128 2.67 6.33 0.97
C ASP A 128 3.19 5.72 2.28
N LEU A 129 2.94 4.42 2.48
CA LEU A 129 3.16 3.73 3.75
C LEU A 129 4.61 3.84 4.27
N PRO A 130 5.66 3.57 3.48
CA PRO A 130 7.05 3.70 3.96
C PRO A 130 7.39 5.12 4.44
N GLY A 131 6.92 6.14 3.73
CA GLY A 131 7.12 7.53 4.10
C GLY A 131 6.44 7.90 5.42
N ARG A 132 5.25 7.34 5.67
CA ARG A 132 4.48 7.53 6.91
C ARG A 132 5.08 6.76 8.08
N ALA A 133 5.59 5.55 7.86
CA ALA A 133 6.29 4.79 8.89
C ALA A 133 7.54 5.54 9.36
N ALA A 134 8.39 5.98 8.42
CA ALA A 134 9.58 6.78 8.74
C ALA A 134 9.23 8.13 9.39
N GLN A 135 8.08 8.73 9.05
CA GLN A 135 7.60 9.92 9.73
C GLN A 135 7.27 9.63 11.20
N ALA A 136 6.50 8.57 11.46
CA ALA A 136 6.09 8.20 12.80
C ALA A 136 7.28 7.86 13.71
N GLU A 137 8.31 7.21 13.16
CA GLU A 137 9.60 6.99 13.83
C GLU A 137 10.29 8.32 14.18
N ARG A 138 10.44 9.25 13.22
CA ARG A 138 11.09 10.54 13.49
C ARG A 138 10.33 11.42 14.50
N GLU A 139 9.02 11.42 14.40
CA GLU A 139 8.14 12.27 15.22
C GLU A 139 7.76 11.61 16.54
N GLN A 140 8.09 10.32 16.72
CA GLN A 140 7.68 9.50 17.85
C GLN A 140 6.15 9.57 18.09
N ASP A 141 5.38 9.59 17.00
CA ASP A 141 3.91 9.62 17.02
C ASP A 141 3.34 8.54 16.07
N PRO A 142 2.68 7.50 16.60
CA PRO A 142 2.12 6.43 15.77
C PRO A 142 0.78 6.81 15.13
N ARG A 143 0.09 7.85 15.58
CA ARG A 143 -1.28 8.17 15.14
C ARG A 143 -1.38 8.47 13.64
N PRO A 144 -0.47 9.27 13.04
CA PRO A 144 -0.50 9.48 11.59
C PRO A 144 -0.25 8.20 10.79
N PHE A 145 0.54 7.27 11.34
CA PHE A 145 0.80 5.98 10.71
C PHE A 145 -0.41 5.04 10.82
N ALA A 146 -1.08 4.98 11.98
CA ALA A 146 -2.34 4.26 12.13
C ALA A 146 -3.39 4.75 11.12
N PHE A 147 -3.55 6.07 10.99
CA PHE A 147 -4.45 6.66 9.99
C PHE A 147 -4.04 6.31 8.54
N CYS A 148 -2.74 6.19 8.25
CA CYS A 148 -2.28 5.69 6.95
C CYS A 148 -2.71 4.23 6.70
N LEU A 149 -2.62 3.37 7.71
CA LEU A 149 -3.08 1.98 7.62
C LEU A 149 -4.60 1.88 7.44
N GLU A 150 -5.37 2.76 8.08
CA GLU A 150 -6.82 2.86 7.88
C GLU A 150 -7.17 3.16 6.42
N ARG A 151 -6.49 4.15 5.82
CA ARG A 151 -6.69 4.49 4.40
C ARG A 151 -6.27 3.37 3.45
N LEU A 152 -5.14 2.72 3.73
CA LEU A 152 -4.68 1.56 2.95
C LEU A 152 -5.69 0.40 3.03
N ALA A 153 -6.20 0.11 4.22
CA ALA A 153 -7.19 -0.93 4.45
C ALA A 153 -8.50 -0.63 3.71
N ALA A 154 -9.00 0.60 3.81
CA ALA A 154 -10.19 1.05 3.09
C ALA A 154 -10.03 0.88 1.57
N ALA A 155 -8.90 1.32 1.01
CA ALA A 155 -8.64 1.15 -0.43
C ALA A 155 -8.54 -0.33 -0.83
N TYR A 156 -7.95 -1.19 0.00
CA TYR A 156 -7.94 -2.62 -0.27
C TYR A 156 -9.34 -3.25 -0.18
N HIS A 157 -10.19 -2.81 0.74
CA HIS A 157 -11.60 -3.23 0.78
C HIS A 157 -12.33 -2.89 -0.51
N ASP A 158 -12.12 -1.67 -1.04
CA ASP A 158 -12.67 -1.25 -2.33
C ASP A 158 -12.15 -2.13 -3.49
N VAL A 159 -10.86 -2.48 -3.51
CA VAL A 159 -10.31 -3.43 -4.49
C VAL A 159 -11.03 -4.78 -4.37
N HIS A 160 -11.14 -5.34 -3.17
CA HIS A 160 -11.78 -6.64 -2.98
C HIS A 160 -13.24 -6.67 -3.43
N GLU A 161 -13.97 -5.58 -3.21
CA GLU A 161 -15.41 -5.49 -3.49
C GLU A 161 -15.71 -5.15 -4.95
N ARG A 162 -14.93 -4.25 -5.57
CA ARG A 162 -15.17 -3.77 -6.93
C ARG A 162 -14.34 -4.49 -7.99
N CYS A 163 -13.25 -5.13 -7.58
CA CYS A 163 -12.27 -5.79 -8.44
C CYS A 163 -11.91 -7.17 -7.84
N PRO A 164 -12.86 -8.11 -7.78
CA PRO A 164 -12.63 -9.39 -7.14
C PRO A 164 -11.52 -10.18 -7.83
N ALA A 165 -10.65 -10.78 -7.02
CA ALA A 165 -9.57 -11.66 -7.49
C ALA A 165 -10.06 -13.07 -7.85
N LEU A 166 -11.24 -13.45 -7.35
CA LEU A 166 -11.86 -14.74 -7.66
C LEU A 166 -12.81 -14.61 -8.85
N PRO A 167 -12.82 -15.58 -9.77
CA PRO A 167 -13.87 -15.67 -10.77
C PRO A 167 -15.24 -15.85 -10.10
N MET A 168 -16.27 -15.20 -10.64
CA MET A 168 -17.65 -15.33 -10.19
C MET A 168 -18.50 -16.05 -11.24
N GLY A 169 -19.41 -16.92 -10.80
CA GLY A 169 -20.29 -17.69 -11.68
C GLY A 169 -19.50 -18.52 -12.70
N ASP A 170 -19.86 -18.41 -13.98
CA ASP A 170 -19.22 -19.14 -15.07
C ASP A 170 -17.96 -18.47 -15.64
N SER A 171 -17.51 -17.35 -15.03
CA SER A 171 -16.31 -16.66 -15.51
C SER A 171 -15.05 -17.52 -15.29
N LYS A 172 -14.16 -17.54 -16.29
CA LYS A 172 -12.91 -18.31 -16.20
C LYS A 172 -11.82 -17.49 -15.50
N PRO A 173 -10.92 -18.14 -14.73
CA PRO A 173 -9.64 -17.56 -14.33
C PRO A 173 -8.92 -16.86 -15.48
N GLY A 174 -8.29 -15.72 -15.21
CA GLY A 174 -7.62 -14.91 -16.24
C GLY A 174 -6.61 -13.92 -15.67
N ALA A 175 -5.97 -13.13 -16.54
CA ALA A 175 -4.90 -12.22 -16.15
C ALA A 175 -5.34 -11.15 -15.14
N ALA A 176 -6.58 -10.65 -15.23
CA ALA A 176 -7.12 -9.70 -14.25
C ALA A 176 -7.23 -10.33 -12.85
N HIS A 177 -7.75 -11.56 -12.76
CA HIS A 177 -7.79 -12.33 -11.51
C HIS A 177 -6.38 -12.52 -10.94
N ALA A 178 -5.43 -12.95 -11.77
CA ALA A 178 -4.03 -13.14 -11.37
C ALA A 178 -3.36 -11.83 -10.88
N SER A 179 -3.60 -10.70 -11.55
CA SER A 179 -3.17 -9.36 -11.11
C SER A 179 -3.70 -9.02 -9.73
N ARG A 180 -5.00 -9.25 -9.48
CA ARG A 180 -5.65 -8.92 -8.21
C ARG A 180 -5.24 -9.82 -7.05
N VAL A 181 -4.84 -11.07 -7.32
CA VAL A 181 -4.16 -11.91 -6.32
C VAL A 181 -2.82 -11.28 -5.92
N THR A 182 -2.08 -10.69 -6.88
CA THR A 182 -0.84 -9.96 -6.59
C THR A 182 -1.12 -8.70 -5.74
N LEU A 183 -2.22 -7.98 -5.99
CA LEU A 183 -2.64 -6.87 -5.12
C LEU A 183 -2.98 -7.34 -3.70
N ALA A 184 -3.71 -8.45 -3.56
CA ALA A 184 -3.99 -9.05 -2.26
C ALA A 184 -2.70 -9.41 -1.50
N ARG A 185 -1.71 -9.96 -2.20
CA ARG A 185 -0.40 -10.28 -1.62
C ARG A 185 0.34 -9.02 -1.14
N ALA A 186 0.31 -7.94 -1.91
CA ALA A 186 0.90 -6.67 -1.50
C ALA A 186 0.18 -6.08 -0.26
N ALA A 187 -1.16 -6.16 -0.22
CA ALA A 187 -1.95 -5.72 0.93
C ALA A 187 -1.60 -6.54 2.19
N ARG A 188 -1.45 -7.86 2.05
CA ARG A 188 -1.04 -8.74 3.17
C ARG A 188 0.32 -8.33 3.72
N VAL A 189 1.31 -8.07 2.86
CA VAL A 189 2.65 -7.63 3.27
C VAL A 189 2.57 -6.29 4.01
N ALA A 190 1.97 -5.29 3.37
CA ALA A 190 1.93 -3.92 3.88
C ALA A 190 1.15 -3.80 5.21
N LEU A 191 -0.06 -4.37 5.29
CA LEU A 191 -0.87 -4.35 6.49
C LEU A 191 -0.25 -5.21 7.60
N GLY A 192 0.34 -6.36 7.26
CA GLY A 192 1.03 -7.23 8.21
C GLY A 192 2.22 -6.54 8.87
N ASN A 193 3.07 -5.89 8.07
CA ASN A 193 4.20 -5.11 8.57
C ASN A 193 3.71 -3.94 9.42
N GLY A 194 2.71 -3.19 8.94
CA GLY A 194 2.16 -2.02 9.65
C GLY A 194 1.57 -2.36 11.02
N LEU A 195 0.76 -3.42 11.09
CA LEU A 195 0.23 -3.94 12.35
C LEU A 195 1.37 -4.35 13.30
N THR A 196 2.38 -5.06 12.79
CA THR A 196 3.55 -5.47 13.57
C THR A 196 4.31 -4.27 14.14
N MET A 197 4.51 -3.22 13.35
CA MET A 197 5.17 -1.98 13.79
C MET A 197 4.39 -1.27 14.91
N LEU A 198 3.06 -1.33 14.91
CA LEU A 198 2.23 -0.77 15.99
C LEU A 198 2.21 -1.65 17.26
N GLY A 199 2.87 -2.81 17.24
CA GLY A 199 2.92 -3.76 18.35
C GLY A 199 1.84 -4.83 18.32
N GLU A 200 1.09 -4.94 17.23
CA GLU A 200 0.07 -5.97 17.04
C GLU A 200 0.66 -7.24 16.45
N THR A 201 0.01 -8.38 16.70
CA THR A 201 0.31 -9.63 15.98
C THR A 201 -0.79 -9.85 14.94
N PRO A 202 -0.50 -9.72 13.64
CA PRO A 202 -1.50 -9.93 12.59
C PRO A 202 -2.14 -11.31 12.71
N ARG A 203 -3.48 -11.35 12.71
CA ARG A 203 -4.25 -12.59 12.80
C ARG A 203 -4.99 -12.83 11.50
N GLU A 204 -4.94 -14.07 11.04
CA GLU A 204 -5.67 -14.50 9.84
C GLU A 204 -7.13 -14.83 10.11
N ARG A 205 -7.56 -14.76 11.38
CA ARG A 205 -8.94 -15.02 11.84
C ARG A 205 -9.31 -13.97 12.87
N ILE A 206 -10.38 -13.25 12.58
CA ILE A 206 -10.92 -12.13 13.37
C ILE A 206 -12.42 -12.33 13.46
#